data_AF-A0A919ZKV8-F1
#
_entry.id   AF-A0A919ZKV8-F1
#
_cell.length_a   1.000
_cell.length_b   1.000
_cell.length_c   1.000
_cell.angle_alpha   90.00
_cell.angle_beta   90.00
_cell.angle_gamma   90.00
#
_symmetry.space_group_name_H-M   'P 1'
#
loop_
_entity.id
_entity.type
_entity.pdbx_description
1 polymer ?
#
loop_
_entity_poly.entity_id
_entity_poly.type
_entity_poly.pdbx_seq_one_letter_code
_entity_poly.pdbx_strand_id
1 'polypeptide(L)'
;MVPVLRELANRHIEDKLPIIIEGDFILPEFTLSFDNSQVKSIFIHESDKNQIVQNYLAREGGELQHDRAEVSISYGNWIADTCKRNEIKLIESKPWNTALSRAINCLL
;
A
#
# COMPACT_ATOMS: atom_id res chain seq x y z
N MET A 1 -5.35 8.77 14.17
CA MET A 1 -5.57 8.07 12.89
C MET A 1 -5.98 6.61 13.10
N VAL A 2 -5.18 5.81 13.82
CA VAL A 2 -5.43 4.38 14.11
C VAL A 2 -6.84 4.05 14.64
N PRO A 3 -7.43 4.78 15.62
CA PRO A 3 -8.77 4.45 16.11
C PRO A 3 -9.89 4.67 15.06
N VAL A 4 -9.72 5.66 14.18
CA VAL A 4 -10.76 6.06 13.22
C VAL A 4 -10.91 5.01 12.11
N LEU A 5 -9.79 4.51 11.57
CA LEU A 5 -9.83 3.54 10.49
C LEU A 5 -10.42 2.20 10.95
N ARG A 6 -10.18 1.81 12.21
CA ARG A 6 -10.79 0.61 12.80
C ARG A 6 -12.30 0.76 12.91
N GLU A 7 -12.74 1.88 13.49
CA GLU A 7 -14.16 2.12 13.68
C GLU A 7 -14.90 2.25 12.34
N LEU A 8 -14.28 2.89 11.36
CA LEU A 8 -14.81 2.98 10.01
C LEU A 8 -15.00 1.59 9.38
N ALA A 9 -14.00 0.72 9.46
CA ALA A 9 -14.13 -0.65 8.94
C ALA A 9 -15.24 -1.44 9.66
N ASN A 10 -15.30 -1.35 11.00
CA ASN A 10 -16.33 -2.02 11.79
C ASN A 10 -17.74 -1.56 11.39
N ARG A 11 -17.92 -0.25 11.23
CA ARG A 11 -19.20 0.33 10.82
C ARG A 11 -19.63 -0.16 9.44
N HIS A 12 -18.72 -0.21 8.48
CA HIS A 12 -19.01 -0.69 7.14
C HIS A 12 -19.32 -2.18 7.08
N ILE A 13 -18.73 -2.99 7.97
CA ILE A 13 -19.10 -4.40 8.13
C ILE A 13 -20.51 -4.53 8.69
N GLU A 14 -20.86 -3.74 9.72
CA GLU A 14 -22.20 -3.71 10.31
C GLU A 14 -23.26 -3.32 9.27
N ASP A 15 -23.01 -2.25 8.52
CA ASP A 15 -23.91 -1.72 7.48
C ASP A 15 -23.92 -2.58 6.21
N LYS A 16 -23.06 -3.61 6.11
CA LYS A 16 -22.86 -4.46 4.92
C LYS A 16 -22.56 -3.65 3.66
N LEU A 17 -21.77 -2.59 3.81
CA LEU A 17 -21.43 -1.65 2.75
C LEU A 17 -19.93 -1.76 2.43
N PRO A 18 -19.51 -2.29 1.28
CA PRO A 18 -18.09 -2.42 0.95
C PRO A 18 -17.40 -1.05 0.86
N ILE A 19 -16.16 -0.99 1.33
CA ILE A 19 -15.30 0.19 1.29
C ILE A 19 -13.86 -0.21 0.96
N ILE A 20 -13.15 0.68 0.27
CA ILE A 20 -11.69 0.62 0.13
C ILE A 20 -11.12 1.83 0.87
N ILE A 21 -10.16 1.57 1.77
CA ILE A 21 -9.45 2.61 2.51
C ILE A 21 -8.03 2.67 1.94
N GLU A 22 -7.68 3.82 1.36
CA GLU A 22 -6.37 4.10 0.78
C GLU A 22 -5.84 5.43 1.34
N GLY A 23 -4.55 5.52 1.59
CA GLY A 23 -3.91 6.78 1.98
C GLY A 23 -2.49 6.62 2.47
N ASP A 24 -1.86 7.76 2.71
CA ASP A 24 -0.49 7.83 3.23
C ASP A 24 -0.42 7.47 4.72
N PHE A 25 0.76 7.03 5.17
CA PHE A 25 1.08 6.75 6.58
C PHE A 25 0.25 5.62 7.24
N ILE A 26 -0.40 4.77 6.45
CA ILE A 26 -0.96 3.51 6.93
C ILE A 26 0.19 2.50 7.00
N LEU A 27 0.64 2.17 8.22
CA LEU A 27 1.74 1.23 8.43
C LEU A 27 1.23 -0.23 8.35
N PRO A 28 2.04 -1.19 7.85
CA PRO A 28 1.62 -2.59 7.77
C PRO A 28 1.14 -3.17 9.09
N GLU A 29 1.77 -2.83 10.21
CA GLU A 29 1.42 -3.36 11.53
C GLU A 29 0.00 -2.97 11.95
N PHE A 30 -0.56 -1.88 11.42
CA PHE A 30 -1.94 -1.49 11.70
C PHE A 30 -2.95 -2.52 11.18
N THR A 31 -2.64 -3.21 10.07
CA THR A 31 -3.55 -4.20 9.47
C THR A 31 -3.72 -5.44 10.32
N LEU A 32 -2.73 -5.75 11.17
CA LEU A 32 -2.79 -6.84 12.15
C LEU A 32 -3.80 -6.57 13.27
N SER A 33 -4.29 -5.34 13.37
CA SER A 33 -5.19 -4.90 14.43
C SER A 33 -6.68 -5.09 14.08
N PHE A 34 -6.96 -5.61 12.88
CA PHE A 34 -8.30 -6.02 12.46
C PHE A 34 -8.51 -7.51 12.74
N ASP A 35 -9.39 -7.82 13.68
CA ASP A 35 -9.69 -9.21 14.07
C ASP A 35 -10.78 -9.87 13.19
N ASN A 36 -11.29 -9.15 12.18
CA ASN A 36 -12.38 -9.61 11.31
C ASN A 36 -11.86 -10.04 9.95
N SER A 37 -12.09 -11.30 9.56
CA SER A 37 -11.60 -11.89 8.31
C SER A 37 -12.15 -11.25 7.03
N GLN A 38 -13.22 -10.46 7.12
CA GLN A 38 -13.76 -9.67 6.01
C GLN A 38 -12.90 -8.44 5.69
N VAL A 39 -12.08 -7.97 6.64
CA VAL A 39 -11.11 -6.92 6.38
C VAL A 39 -9.89 -7.57 5.72
N LYS A 40 -9.66 -7.20 4.46
CA LYS A 40 -8.46 -7.59 3.71
C LYS A 40 -7.53 -6.40 3.61
N SER A 41 -6.23 -6.66 3.59
CA SER A 41 -5.22 -5.63 3.44
C SER A 41 -4.16 -6.08 2.46
N ILE A 42 -3.70 -5.14 1.64
CA ILE A 42 -2.66 -5.35 0.65
C ILE A 42 -1.82 -4.07 0.57
N PHE A 43 -0.51 -4.24 0.44
CA PHE A 43 0.42 -3.16 0.15
C PHE A 43 0.90 -3.24 -1.30
N ILE A 44 1.12 -2.10 -1.91
CA ILE A 44 1.67 -1.98 -3.27
C ILE A 44 3.07 -1.39 -3.15
N HIS A 45 4.05 -2.06 -3.73
CA HIS A 45 5.46 -1.66 -3.67
C HIS A 45 5.97 -1.31 -5.07
N GLU A 46 6.72 -0.22 -5.19
CA GLU A 46 7.51 0.10 -6.39
C GLU A 46 8.98 -0.06 -6.02
N SER A 47 9.61 -1.10 -6.54
CA SER A 47 11.01 -1.44 -6.28
C SER A 47 11.99 -0.74 -7.22
N ASP A 48 11.51 -0.15 -8.33
CA ASP A 48 12.37 0.53 -9.30
C ASP A 48 12.54 2.02 -9.00
N LYS A 49 13.73 2.40 -8.52
CA LYS A 49 14.10 3.80 -8.27
C LYS A 49 13.90 4.68 -9.50
N ASN A 50 14.27 4.20 -10.68
CA ASN A 50 14.18 5.00 -11.90
C ASN A 50 12.71 5.28 -12.24
N GLN A 51 11.82 4.31 -12.02
CA GLN A 51 10.39 4.53 -12.17
C GLN A 51 9.89 5.64 -11.23
N ILE A 52 10.33 5.65 -9.96
CA ILE A 52 9.97 6.71 -9.01
C ILE A 52 10.48 8.08 -9.47
N VAL A 53 11.74 8.17 -9.92
CA VAL A 53 12.32 9.41 -10.46
C VAL A 53 11.50 9.91 -11.66
N GLN A 54 11.16 9.02 -12.60
CA GLN A 54 10.35 9.39 -13.76
C GLN A 54 8.93 9.83 -13.35
N ASN A 55 8.33 9.20 -12.35
CA ASN A 55 7.04 9.63 -11.81
C ASN A 55 7.10 11.03 -11.21
N TYR A 56 8.17 11.37 -10.47
CA TYR A 56 8.38 12.71 -9.95
C TYR A 56 8.55 13.74 -11.06
N LEU A 57 9.41 13.46 -12.06
CA LEU A 57 9.60 14.35 -13.20
C LEU A 57 8.28 14.58 -13.97
N ALA A 58 7.52 13.52 -14.23
CA ALA A 58 6.27 13.61 -14.98
C ALA A 58 5.19 14.42 -14.22
N ARG A 59 5.15 14.31 -12.89
CA ARG A 59 4.14 14.98 -12.06
C ARG A 59 4.50 16.43 -11.74
N GLU A 60 5.76 16.68 -11.42
CA GLU A 60 6.21 17.93 -10.80
C GLU A 60 7.05 18.78 -11.76
N GLY A 61 7.60 18.18 -12.83
CA GLY A 61 8.54 18.84 -13.73
C GLY A 61 9.88 19.17 -13.06
N GLY A 62 10.70 19.96 -13.74
CA GLY A 62 11.98 20.45 -13.23
C GLY A 62 13.10 19.41 -13.27
N GLU A 63 13.96 19.43 -12.26
CA GLU A 63 15.15 18.57 -12.16
C GLU A 63 14.83 17.15 -11.70
N LEU A 64 15.71 16.21 -12.05
CA LEU A 64 15.59 14.81 -11.60
C LEU A 64 15.82 14.70 -10.09
N GLN A 65 14.77 14.30 -9.36
CA GLN A 65 14.78 14.18 -7.91
C GLN A 65 15.34 12.81 -7.43
N HIS A 66 16.61 12.52 -7.72
CA HIS A 66 17.25 11.24 -7.39
C HIS A 66 17.29 10.95 -5.89
N ASP A 67 17.71 11.90 -5.06
CA ASP A 67 17.86 11.72 -3.62
C ASP A 67 16.51 11.43 -2.95
N ARG A 68 15.44 12.11 -3.39
CA ARG A 68 14.08 11.87 -2.90
C ARG A 68 13.58 10.47 -3.30
N ALA A 69 13.92 10.01 -4.50
CA ALA A 69 13.58 8.66 -4.93
C ALA A 69 14.33 7.60 -4.11
N GLU A 70 15.57 7.86 -3.71
CA GLU A 70 16.34 6.96 -2.84
C GLU A 70 15.73 6.81 -1.44
N VAL A 71 15.25 7.92 -0.85
CA VAL A 71 14.49 7.89 0.40
C VAL A 71 13.21 7.06 0.23
N SER A 72 12.50 7.24 -0.89
CA SER A 72 11.25 6.52 -1.17
C SER A 72 11.47 5.02 -1.33
N ILE A 73 12.54 4.61 -2.02
CA ILE A 73 12.93 3.20 -2.13
C ILE A 73 13.27 2.61 -0.77
N SER A 74 14.05 3.33 0.04
CA SER A 74 14.44 2.87 1.37
C SER A 74 13.22 2.67 2.28
N TYR A 75 12.27 3.61 2.25
CA TYR A 75 11.00 3.47 2.97
C TYR A 75 10.12 2.34 2.43
N GLY A 76 10.03 2.21 1.10
CA GLY A 76 9.30 1.12 0.45
C GLY A 76 9.88 -0.26 0.80
N ASN A 77 11.19 -0.41 0.84
CA ASN A 77 11.87 -1.64 1.25
C ASN A 77 11.58 -1.99 2.71
N TRP A 78 11.57 -0.99 3.59
CA TRP A 78 11.17 -1.19 4.98
C TRP A 78 9.72 -1.69 5.09
N ILE A 79 8.77 -1.11 4.34
CA ILE A 79 7.39 -1.60 4.25
C ILE A 79 7.38 -3.06 3.78
N ALA A 80 8.11 -3.37 2.71
CA ALA A 80 8.13 -4.71 2.13
C ALA A 80 8.66 -5.76 3.11
N ASP A 81 9.75 -5.45 3.81
CA ASP A 81 10.32 -6.30 4.85
C ASP A 81 9.35 -6.51 6.02
N THR A 82 8.66 -5.45 6.45
CA THR A 82 7.64 -5.54 7.51
C THR A 82 6.46 -6.39 7.07
N CYS A 83 5.96 -6.23 5.85
CA CYS A 83 4.89 -7.08 5.32
C CYS A 83 5.32 -8.55 5.30
N LYS A 84 6.53 -8.84 4.81
CA LYS A 84 7.10 -10.19 4.76
C LYS A 84 7.19 -10.82 6.16
N ARG A 85 7.68 -10.09 7.15
CA ARG A 85 7.81 -10.59 8.55
C ARG A 85 6.48 -10.92 9.20
N ASN A 86 5.41 -10.22 8.82
CA ASN A 86 4.09 -10.35 9.42
C ASN A 86 3.08 -11.08 8.50
N GLU A 87 3.54 -11.71 7.43
CA GLU A 87 2.72 -12.43 6.44
C GLU A 87 1.60 -11.57 5.81
N ILE A 88 1.81 -10.25 5.74
CA ILE A 88 0.89 -9.29 5.13
C ILE A 88 1.07 -9.34 3.61
N LYS A 89 -0.06 -9.31 2.90
CA LYS A 89 -0.08 -9.35 1.43
C LYS A 89 0.57 -8.11 0.83
N LEU A 90 1.43 -8.33 -0.15
CA LEU A 90 2.12 -7.28 -0.89
C LEU A 90 2.25 -7.69 -2.36
N ILE A 91 2.11 -6.72 -3.25
CA ILE A 91 2.35 -6.89 -4.68
C ILE A 91 3.24 -5.77 -5.22
N GLU A 92 3.99 -6.06 -6.28
CA GLU A 92 4.64 -5.01 -7.07
C GLU A 92 3.57 -4.16 -7.80
N SER A 93 3.83 -2.85 -7.90
CA SER A 93 3.05 -1.89 -8.67
C SER A 93 2.98 -2.31 -10.14
N LYS A 94 4.11 -2.74 -10.70
CA LYS A 94 4.28 -3.03 -12.12
C LYS A 94 4.27 -4.52 -12.43
N PRO A 95 3.82 -4.89 -13.65
CA PRO A 95 3.21 -4.02 -14.67
C PRO A 95 1.78 -3.58 -14.29
N TRP A 96 1.42 -2.33 -14.61
CA TRP A 96 0.15 -1.71 -14.18
C TRP A 96 -1.09 -2.35 -14.78
N ASN A 97 -1.02 -2.80 -16.03
CA ASN A 97 -2.15 -3.41 -16.75
C ASN A 97 -2.67 -4.70 -16.10
N THR A 98 -1.89 -5.35 -15.22
CA THR A 98 -2.31 -6.55 -14.49
C THR A 98 -2.34 -6.34 -12.98
N ALA A 99 -2.08 -5.13 -12.49
CA ALA A 99 -2.03 -4.84 -11.05
C ALA A 99 -3.35 -5.19 -10.34
N LEU A 100 -4.50 -4.84 -10.94
CA LEU A 100 -5.81 -5.15 -10.37
C LEU A 100 -6.04 -6.67 -10.25
N SER A 101 -5.77 -7.43 -11.31
CA SER A 101 -5.94 -8.89 -11.27
C SER A 101 -4.99 -9.54 -10.26
N ARG A 102 -3.75 -9.05 -10.14
CA ARG A 102 -2.81 -9.51 -9.10
C ARG A 102 -3.33 -9.18 -7.70
N ALA A 103 -3.85 -7.97 -7.48
CA ALA A 103 -4.40 -7.56 -6.20
C ALA A 103 -5.59 -8.44 -5.78
N ILE A 104 -6.54 -8.69 -6.69
CA ILE A 104 -7.68 -9.57 -6.43
C ILE A 104 -7.20 -10.98 -6.10
N ASN A 105 -6.34 -11.58 -6.93
CA ASN A 105 -5.81 -12.92 -6.70
C ASN A 105 -5.02 -13.05 -5.39
N CYS A 106 -4.44 -11.95 -4.90
CA CYS A 106 -3.69 -11.93 -3.65
C CYS A 106 -4.59 -11.91 -2.40
N LEU A 107 -5.84 -11.43 -2.55
CA LEU A 107 -6.80 -11.23 -1.46
C LEU A 107 -7.90 -12.30 -1.38
N LEU A 108 -8.07 -13.12 -2.44
CA LEU A 108 -8.91 -14.32 -2.46
C LEU A 108 -8.29 -15.43 -1.61
#